data_AF-A0A7K4MY84-F1
#
_entry.id   AF-A0A7K4MY84-F1
#
_cell.length_a   1.000
_cell.length_b   1.000
_cell.length_c   1.000
_cell.angle_alpha   90.00
_cell.angle_beta   90.00
_cell.angle_gamma   90.00
#
_symmetry.space_group_name_H-M   'P 1'
#
loop_
_entity.id
_entity.type
_entity.pdbx_description
1 polymer ?
#
loop_
_entity_poly.entity_id
_entity_poly.type
_entity_poly.pdbx_seq_one_letter_code
_entity_poly.pdbx_strand_id
1 'polypeptide(L)'
;MARKKTIVKREKVKPLKKKRELSEEAREKMRTRLAAMRAKKKPADYKNVAKSVLALPDDDKYSFKNVKKWIKHSKDLVLEYNKIARSRVSSSQEAQKASNAADHKKVYIRELEYYLNSGDFISYFSGQDEATKVIPRCVSMAYYDGGTPKRSVGVFYPDINTVWTRDMDETMFEIGEMTQIMFLRNLELWP
;
A
#
# COMPACT_ATOMS: atom_id res chain seq x y z
N MET A 1 38.97 35.20 5.73
CA MET A 1 38.12 36.38 6.00
C MET A 1 36.78 35.92 6.58
N ALA A 2 36.53 36.17 7.87
CA ALA A 2 35.36 35.68 8.58
C ALA A 2 34.10 36.48 8.20
N ARG A 3 33.03 35.79 7.76
CA ARG A 3 31.74 36.43 7.48
C ARG A 3 31.07 36.82 8.81
N LYS A 4 30.88 38.12 9.05
CA LYS A 4 30.15 38.64 10.21
C LYS A 4 28.70 38.13 10.16
N LYS A 5 28.26 37.44 11.22
CA LYS A 5 26.90 36.90 11.34
C LYS A 5 25.96 38.01 11.82
N THR A 6 25.27 38.67 10.91
CA THR A 6 24.21 39.63 11.23
C THR A 6 22.98 38.87 11.75
N ILE A 7 22.76 38.88 13.07
CA ILE A 7 21.51 38.42 13.68
C ILE A 7 20.51 39.57 13.56
N VAL A 8 19.75 39.57 12.47
CA VAL A 8 18.60 40.46 12.33
C VAL A 8 17.48 39.91 13.21
N LYS A 9 17.28 40.50 14.40
CA LYS A 9 16.11 40.23 15.24
C LYS A 9 14.87 40.70 14.46
N ARG A 10 14.09 39.75 13.94
CA ARG A 10 12.81 40.04 13.28
C ARG A 10 11.77 40.28 14.37
N GLU A 11 11.30 41.51 14.51
CA GLU A 11 10.13 41.80 15.35
C GLU A 11 8.88 41.16 14.74
N LYS A 12 8.02 40.57 15.59
CA LYS A 12 6.76 39.98 15.14
C LYS A 12 5.85 41.09 14.60
N VAL A 13 5.69 41.11 13.28
CA VAL A 13 4.68 41.94 12.61
C VAL A 13 3.31 41.63 13.22
N LYS A 14 2.61 42.65 13.70
CA LYS A 14 1.26 42.50 14.25
C LYS A 14 0.36 41.87 13.17
N PRO A 15 -0.41 40.82 13.47
CA PRO A 15 -1.23 40.16 12.47
C PRO A 15 -2.23 41.15 11.88
N LEU A 16 -2.23 41.26 10.55
CA LEU A 16 -3.07 42.20 9.78
C LEU A 16 -4.57 42.02 10.06
N LYS A 17 -4.98 40.86 10.58
CA LYS A 17 -6.35 40.56 10.99
C LYS A 17 -6.35 39.94 12.38
N LYS A 18 -7.12 40.51 13.31
CA LYS A 18 -7.39 39.90 14.62
C LYS A 18 -8.10 38.55 14.40
N LYS A 19 -7.65 37.49 15.08
CA LYS A 19 -8.43 36.24 15.14
C LYS A 19 -9.74 36.57 15.85
N ARG A 20 -10.87 36.30 15.19
CA ARG A 20 -12.20 36.43 15.83
C ARG A 20 -12.30 35.38 16.93
N GLU A 21 -12.51 35.82 18.16
CA GLU A 21 -12.88 34.94 19.27
C GLU A 21 -14.32 34.49 19.03
N LEU A 22 -14.52 33.18 18.88
CA LEU A 22 -15.81 32.59 18.58
C LEU A 22 -16.55 32.40 19.92
N SER A 23 -17.77 32.94 20.05
CA SER A 23 -18.59 32.67 21.24
C SER A 23 -18.88 31.18 21.37
N GLU A 24 -18.99 30.69 22.61
CA GLU A 24 -19.22 29.25 22.87
C GLU A 24 -20.51 28.75 22.20
N GLU A 25 -21.56 29.58 22.14
CA GLU A 25 -22.80 29.26 21.43
C GLU A 25 -22.61 29.07 19.92
N ALA A 26 -21.77 29.89 19.27
CA ALA A 26 -21.48 29.74 17.84
C ALA A 26 -20.65 28.48 17.57
N ARG A 27 -19.83 28.08 18.52
CA ARG A 27 -19.04 26.85 18.47
C ARG A 27 -19.93 25.62 18.60
N GLU A 28 -20.93 25.64 19.48
CA GLU A 28 -21.91 24.55 19.62
C GLU A 28 -22.85 24.44 18.42
N LYS A 29 -23.32 25.56 17.86
CA LYS A 29 -24.09 25.58 16.60
C LYS A 29 -23.28 25.00 15.43
N MET A 30 -21.97 25.23 15.38
CA MET A 30 -21.11 24.59 14.39
C MET A 30 -20.92 23.09 14.65
N ARG A 31 -20.76 22.66 15.90
CA ARG A 31 -20.66 21.22 16.25
C ARG A 31 -21.93 20.45 15.89
N THR A 32 -23.10 20.98 16.24
CA THR A 32 -24.41 20.37 15.94
C THR A 32 -24.66 20.32 14.42
N ARG A 33 -24.34 21.40 13.70
CA ARG A 33 -24.40 21.39 12.23
C ARG A 33 -23.47 20.35 11.61
N LEU A 34 -22.23 20.22 12.10
CA LEU A 34 -21.29 19.21 11.62
C LEU A 34 -21.76 17.79 11.93
N ALA A 35 -22.37 17.56 13.11
CA ALA A 35 -22.94 16.26 13.47
C ALA A 35 -24.11 15.88 12.56
N ALA A 36 -25.04 16.80 12.30
CA ALA A 36 -26.15 16.58 11.37
C ALA A 36 -25.67 16.31 9.93
N MET A 37 -24.62 16.99 9.48
CA MET A 37 -24.01 16.76 8.17
C MET A 37 -23.28 15.40 8.09
N ARG A 38 -22.66 14.94 9.19
CA ARG A 38 -22.05 13.61 9.27
C ARG A 38 -23.10 12.49 9.28
N ALA A 39 -24.21 12.68 10.00
CA ALA A 39 -25.30 11.71 10.06
C ALA A 39 -26.01 11.53 8.71
N LYS A 40 -26.10 12.59 7.89
CA LYS A 40 -26.66 12.54 6.53
C LYS A 40 -25.71 11.97 5.47
N LYS A 41 -24.48 11.62 5.85
CA LYS A 41 -23.49 11.09 4.91
C LYS A 41 -23.88 9.65 4.57
N LYS A 42 -24.43 9.45 3.36
CA LYS A 42 -24.66 8.12 2.79
C LYS A 42 -23.39 7.27 2.91
N PRO A 43 -23.49 5.93 3.03
CA PRO A 43 -22.32 5.08 2.86
C PRO A 43 -21.68 5.47 1.53
N ALA A 44 -20.39 5.83 1.60
CA ALA A 44 -19.71 6.42 0.47
C ALA A 44 -19.74 5.44 -0.69
N ASP A 45 -20.41 5.82 -1.78
CA ASP A 45 -20.49 5.01 -2.98
C ASP A 45 -19.16 5.13 -3.71
N TYR A 46 -18.28 4.14 -3.51
CA TYR A 46 -16.93 4.17 -4.04
C TYR A 46 -16.91 3.62 -5.46
N LYS A 47 -17.30 4.44 -6.44
CA LYS A 47 -17.26 4.07 -7.86
C LYS A 47 -15.86 3.69 -8.37
N ASN A 48 -14.83 4.21 -7.70
CA ASN A 48 -13.42 4.00 -8.06
C ASN A 48 -12.75 2.94 -7.16
N VAL A 49 -13.56 2.13 -6.45
CA VAL A 49 -13.03 1.02 -5.65
C VAL A 49 -13.61 -0.28 -6.18
N ALA A 50 -12.75 -1.27 -6.37
CA ALA A 50 -13.16 -2.57 -6.86
C ALA A 50 -14.16 -3.23 -5.92
N LYS A 51 -15.19 -3.84 -6.51
CA LYS A 51 -16.24 -4.55 -5.77
C LYS A 51 -15.67 -5.68 -4.91
N SER A 52 -14.60 -6.34 -5.38
CA SER A 52 -13.89 -7.39 -4.65
C SER A 52 -13.32 -6.87 -3.32
N VAL A 53 -12.72 -5.69 -3.31
CA VAL A 53 -12.12 -5.08 -2.12
C VAL A 53 -13.19 -4.58 -1.14
N LEU A 54 -14.33 -4.11 -1.65
CA LEU A 54 -15.47 -3.70 -0.82
C LEU A 54 -16.24 -4.87 -0.21
N ALA A 55 -16.18 -6.04 -0.84
CA ALA A 55 -16.79 -7.27 -0.32
C ALA A 55 -15.97 -7.92 0.80
N LEU A 56 -14.69 -7.55 0.94
CA LEU A 56 -13.83 -8.05 2.01
C LEU A 56 -14.31 -7.53 3.38
N PRO A 57 -14.22 -8.35 4.44
CA PRO A 57 -14.51 -7.90 5.79
C PRO A 57 -13.49 -6.85 6.24
N ASP A 58 -13.91 -5.95 7.14
CA ASP A 58 -13.04 -4.87 7.65
C ASP A 58 -11.78 -5.38 8.37
N ASP A 59 -11.81 -6.61 8.88
CA ASP A 59 -10.70 -7.27 9.59
C ASP A 59 -9.69 -7.94 8.65
N ASP A 60 -10.01 -8.06 7.35
CA ASP A 60 -9.07 -8.62 6.38
C ASP A 60 -7.81 -7.75 6.27
N LYS A 61 -6.64 -8.38 6.10
CA LYS A 61 -5.36 -7.67 5.97
C LYS A 61 -5.38 -6.66 4.82
N TYR A 62 -6.03 -7.00 3.71
CA TYR A 62 -6.16 -6.18 2.51
C TYR A 62 -7.51 -5.44 2.45
N SER A 63 -8.23 -5.36 3.57
CA SER A 63 -9.45 -4.57 3.65
C SER A 63 -9.21 -3.12 3.23
N PHE A 64 -10.25 -2.51 2.66
CA PHE A 64 -10.23 -1.11 2.25
C PHE A 64 -9.72 -0.17 3.36
N LYS A 65 -10.08 -0.47 4.61
CA LYS A 65 -9.68 0.25 5.81
C LYS A 65 -8.17 0.16 6.04
N ASN A 66 -7.60 -1.05 5.96
CA ASN A 66 -6.18 -1.30 6.18
C ASN A 66 -5.32 -0.71 5.07
N VAL A 67 -5.72 -0.87 3.81
CA VAL A 67 -4.98 -0.27 2.67
C VAL A 67 -4.97 1.25 2.75
N LYS A 68 -6.10 1.89 3.11
CA LYS A 68 -6.12 3.34 3.36
C LYS A 68 -5.21 3.77 4.50
N LYS A 69 -5.10 2.96 5.56
CA LYS A 69 -4.16 3.21 6.66
C LYS A 69 -2.71 3.14 6.17
N TRP A 70 -2.37 2.17 5.33
CA TRP A 70 -1.04 2.05 4.73
C TRP A 70 -0.72 3.23 3.81
N ILE A 71 -1.65 3.62 2.92
CA ILE A 71 -1.49 4.80 2.06
C ILE A 71 -1.19 6.06 2.90
N LYS A 72 -1.89 6.25 4.02
CA LYS A 72 -1.64 7.38 4.92
C LYS A 72 -0.24 7.32 5.52
N HIS A 73 0.15 6.17 6.09
CA HIS A 73 1.48 5.98 6.67
C HIS A 73 2.60 6.23 5.65
N SER A 74 2.47 5.70 4.44
CA SER A 74 3.44 5.94 3.36
C SER A 74 3.49 7.42 2.94
N LYS A 75 2.34 8.12 2.91
CA LYS A 75 2.31 9.58 2.64
C LYS A 75 3.03 10.37 3.72
N ASP A 76 2.88 10.01 4.99
CA ASP A 76 3.58 10.63 6.11
C ASP A 76 5.10 10.41 5.99
N LEU A 77 5.54 9.19 5.67
CA LEU A 77 6.96 8.89 5.42
C LEU A 77 7.53 9.68 4.23
N VAL A 78 6.79 9.82 3.14
CA VAL A 78 7.20 10.65 1.99
C VAL A 78 7.42 12.10 2.41
N LEU A 79 6.58 12.64 3.30
CA LEU A 79 6.77 14.00 3.81
C LEU A 79 8.05 14.12 4.65
N GLU A 80 8.33 13.15 5.51
CA GLU A 80 9.56 13.14 6.32
C GLU A 80 10.82 13.03 5.46
N TYR A 81 10.86 12.08 4.51
CA TYR A 81 12.00 11.93 3.60
C TYR A 81 12.22 13.16 2.73
N ASN A 82 11.14 13.81 2.26
CA ASN A 82 11.26 15.06 1.49
C ASN A 82 11.75 16.26 2.31
N LYS A 83 11.58 16.26 3.64
CA LYS A 83 12.18 17.28 4.52
C LYS A 83 13.69 17.09 4.60
N ILE A 84 14.13 15.83 4.73
CA ILE A 84 15.56 15.47 4.77
C ILE A 84 16.20 15.76 3.42
N ALA A 85 15.61 15.30 2.32
CA ALA A 85 16.16 15.48 0.97
C ALA A 85 16.33 16.95 0.55
N ARG A 86 15.47 17.84 1.05
CA ARG A 86 15.53 19.30 0.77
C ARG A 86 16.23 20.11 1.87
N SER A 87 16.73 19.43 2.90
CA SER A 87 17.43 20.11 3.99
C SER A 87 18.73 20.72 3.46
N ARG A 88 19.05 21.92 3.96
CA ARG A 88 20.35 22.57 3.69
C ARG A 88 21.47 22.05 4.57
N VAL A 89 21.15 21.19 5.54
CA VAL A 89 22.07 20.67 6.55
C VAL A 89 22.47 19.22 6.26
N SER A 90 21.63 18.47 5.53
CA SER A 90 21.94 17.09 5.14
C SER A 90 23.12 17.04 4.18
N SER A 91 23.95 16.01 4.32
CA SER A 91 24.98 15.73 3.32
C SER A 91 24.36 15.40 1.97
N SER A 92 25.13 15.53 0.88
CA SER A 92 24.66 15.17 -0.48
C SER A 92 24.23 13.70 -0.56
N GLN A 93 24.93 12.82 0.13
CA GLN A 93 24.61 11.40 0.18
C GLN A 93 23.32 11.11 0.95
N GLU A 94 23.12 11.75 2.10
CA GLU A 94 21.88 11.63 2.89
C GLU A 94 20.68 12.16 2.12
N ALA A 95 20.84 13.31 1.45
CA ALA A 95 19.78 13.90 0.64
C ALA A 95 19.36 12.95 -0.49
N GLN A 96 20.33 12.32 -1.16
CA GLN A 96 20.05 11.33 -2.22
C GLN A 96 19.35 10.08 -1.68
N LYS A 97 19.83 9.53 -0.56
CA LYS A 97 19.20 8.36 0.09
C LYS A 97 17.74 8.66 0.48
N ALA A 98 17.50 9.85 1.05
CA ALA A 98 16.16 10.29 1.41
C ALA A 98 15.27 10.50 0.18
N SER A 99 15.80 11.06 -0.91
CA SER A 99 15.05 11.21 -2.17
C SER A 99 14.62 9.85 -2.73
N ASN A 100 15.56 8.89 -2.80
CA ASN A 100 15.26 7.54 -3.28
C ASN A 100 14.20 6.88 -2.40
N ALA A 101 14.33 6.97 -1.07
CA ALA A 101 13.34 6.43 -0.14
C ALA A 101 11.94 7.07 -0.32
N ALA A 102 11.88 8.38 -0.57
CA ALA A 102 10.62 9.05 -0.89
C ALA A 102 10.01 8.53 -2.21
N ASP A 103 10.83 8.31 -3.23
CA ASP A 103 10.35 7.80 -4.52
C ASP A 103 9.86 6.35 -4.43
N HIS A 104 10.55 5.48 -3.69
CA HIS A 104 10.07 4.13 -3.38
C HIS A 104 8.68 4.15 -2.74
N LYS A 105 8.47 4.98 -1.71
CA LYS A 105 7.16 5.09 -1.04
C LYS A 105 6.08 5.69 -1.95
N LYS A 106 6.42 6.59 -2.87
CA LYS A 106 5.47 7.09 -3.89
C LYS A 106 5.02 5.99 -4.84
N VAL A 107 5.92 5.09 -5.24
CA VAL A 107 5.57 3.92 -6.07
C VAL A 107 4.61 3.02 -5.32
N TYR A 108 4.91 2.68 -4.06
CA TYR A 108 4.02 1.86 -3.25
C TYR A 108 2.62 2.47 -3.07
N ILE A 109 2.52 3.79 -2.87
CA ILE A 109 1.22 4.49 -2.81
C ILE A 109 0.43 4.27 -4.12
N ARG A 110 1.07 4.36 -5.28
CA ARG A 110 0.40 4.15 -6.58
C ARG A 110 -0.07 2.71 -6.74
N GLU A 111 0.71 1.74 -6.29
CA GLU A 111 0.35 0.32 -6.32
C GLU A 111 -0.84 0.02 -5.40
N LEU A 112 -0.87 0.61 -4.21
CA LEU A 112 -2.03 0.50 -3.30
C LEU A 112 -3.27 1.20 -3.85
N GLU A 113 -3.12 2.37 -4.48
CA GLU A 113 -4.23 3.06 -5.17
C GLU A 113 -4.74 2.26 -6.38
N TYR A 114 -3.84 1.58 -7.10
CA TYR A 114 -4.20 0.65 -8.17
C TYR A 114 -5.00 -0.53 -7.61
N TYR A 115 -4.54 -1.18 -6.54
CA TYR A 115 -5.27 -2.27 -5.89
C TYR A 115 -6.67 -1.84 -5.47
N LEU A 116 -6.82 -0.63 -4.91
CA LEU A 116 -8.14 -0.13 -4.56
C LEU A 116 -9.05 -0.03 -5.79
N ASN A 117 -8.53 0.38 -6.95
CA ASN A 117 -9.32 0.58 -8.16
C ASN A 117 -9.63 -0.72 -8.93
N SER A 118 -8.63 -1.58 -9.13
CA SER A 118 -8.76 -2.83 -9.92
C SER A 118 -9.15 -4.03 -9.06
N GLY A 119 -8.74 -4.05 -7.80
CA GLY A 119 -8.83 -5.22 -6.91
C GLY A 119 -7.62 -6.15 -7.01
N ASP A 120 -6.68 -5.88 -7.93
CA ASP A 120 -5.49 -6.70 -8.14
C ASP A 120 -4.28 -6.09 -7.44
N PHE A 121 -3.64 -6.89 -6.59
CA PHE A 121 -2.46 -6.47 -5.83
C PHE A 121 -1.19 -6.81 -6.61
N ILE A 122 -0.51 -5.78 -7.14
CA ILE A 122 0.66 -5.94 -8.01
C ILE A 122 1.99 -5.89 -7.23
N SER A 123 1.99 -5.29 -6.04
CA SER A 123 3.24 -5.12 -5.28
C SER A 123 3.80 -6.44 -4.78
N TYR A 124 5.13 -6.60 -4.81
CA TYR A 124 5.82 -7.76 -4.25
C TYR A 124 5.82 -7.78 -2.73
N PHE A 125 5.54 -6.64 -2.09
CA PHE A 125 5.52 -6.51 -0.64
C PHE A 125 4.20 -5.88 -0.19
N SER A 126 3.74 -6.28 1.00
CA SER A 126 2.49 -5.81 1.59
C SER A 126 2.67 -5.44 3.05
N GLY A 127 1.69 -4.68 3.55
CA GLY A 127 1.65 -4.21 4.92
C GLY A 127 2.08 -2.76 5.05
N GLN A 128 1.99 -2.25 6.28
CA GLN A 128 2.29 -0.86 6.59
C GLN A 128 3.77 -0.52 6.28
N ASP A 129 4.69 -1.44 6.62
CA ASP A 129 6.13 -1.26 6.43
C ASP A 129 6.71 -2.19 5.35
N GLU A 130 5.86 -2.73 4.46
CA GLU A 130 6.29 -3.62 3.35
C GLU A 130 7.04 -4.88 3.82
N ALA A 131 6.77 -5.36 5.03
CA ALA A 131 7.48 -6.48 5.65
C ALA A 131 7.05 -7.85 5.11
N THR A 132 5.82 -7.99 4.59
CA THR A 132 5.33 -9.29 4.12
C THR A 132 5.51 -9.42 2.62
N LYS A 133 6.27 -10.42 2.18
CA LYS A 133 6.37 -10.76 0.76
C LYS A 133 5.05 -11.35 0.24
N VAL A 134 4.56 -10.81 -0.86
CA VAL A 134 3.37 -11.29 -1.57
C VAL A 134 3.82 -12.26 -2.67
N ILE A 135 3.07 -13.35 -2.82
CA ILE A 135 3.29 -14.31 -3.88
C ILE A 135 2.35 -13.93 -5.05
N PRO A 136 2.89 -13.62 -6.23
CA PRO A 136 2.07 -13.27 -7.38
C PRO A 136 1.24 -14.49 -7.80
N ARG A 137 -0.03 -14.26 -8.14
CA ARG A 137 -0.93 -15.27 -8.70
C ARG A 137 -0.93 -15.19 -10.22
N CYS A 138 -0.92 -16.34 -10.88
CA CYS A 138 -1.17 -16.42 -12.32
C CYS A 138 -2.64 -16.08 -12.62
N VAL A 139 -2.86 -15.03 -13.41
CA VAL A 139 -4.20 -14.62 -13.86
C VAL A 139 -4.58 -15.28 -15.18
N SER A 140 -3.60 -15.43 -16.09
CA SER A 140 -3.78 -16.07 -17.39
C SER A 140 -2.60 -16.99 -17.66
N MET A 141 -2.89 -18.24 -17.96
CA MET A 141 -1.88 -19.23 -18.36
C MET A 141 -1.32 -18.90 -19.74
N ALA A 142 -0.02 -19.10 -19.90
CA ALA A 142 0.62 -19.15 -21.21
C ALA A 142 0.94 -20.61 -21.54
N TYR A 143 1.01 -20.93 -22.83
CA TYR A 143 1.29 -22.29 -23.30
C TYR A 143 2.48 -22.29 -24.26
N TYR A 144 3.21 -23.41 -24.33
CA TYR A 144 4.11 -23.71 -25.43
C TYR A 144 3.32 -24.09 -26.68
N ASP A 145 3.98 -24.11 -27.83
CA ASP A 145 3.34 -24.46 -29.12
C ASP A 145 2.76 -25.88 -29.08
N GLY A 146 3.33 -26.76 -28.26
CA GLY A 146 2.84 -28.13 -28.00
C GLY A 146 1.68 -28.23 -27.00
N GLY A 147 1.15 -27.10 -26.50
CA GLY A 147 0.02 -27.07 -25.56
C GLY A 147 0.37 -27.27 -24.09
N THR A 148 1.64 -27.52 -23.74
CA THR A 148 2.08 -27.63 -22.34
C THR A 148 2.04 -26.25 -21.66
N PRO A 149 1.54 -26.12 -20.41
CA PRO A 149 1.45 -24.83 -19.73
C PRO A 149 2.82 -24.32 -19.28
N LYS A 150 3.18 -23.10 -19.71
CA LYS A 150 4.40 -22.39 -19.29
C LYS A 150 4.24 -21.90 -17.86
N ARG A 151 5.14 -22.33 -16.96
CA ARG A 151 5.13 -21.88 -15.56
C ARG A 151 6.43 -21.17 -15.14
N SER A 152 6.26 -20.05 -14.46
CA SER A 152 7.35 -19.26 -13.88
C SER A 152 7.51 -19.54 -12.39
N VAL A 153 8.76 -19.72 -11.95
CA VAL A 153 9.13 -19.97 -10.56
C VAL A 153 8.69 -18.82 -9.66
N GLY A 154 8.09 -19.15 -8.51
CA GLY A 154 7.63 -18.19 -7.51
C GLY A 154 6.26 -17.59 -7.81
N VAL A 155 5.54 -18.09 -8.80
CA VAL A 155 4.15 -17.72 -9.11
C VAL A 155 3.21 -18.81 -8.60
N PHE A 156 2.10 -18.39 -7.98
CA PHE A 156 1.02 -19.27 -7.56
C PHE A 156 0.08 -19.56 -8.72
N TYR A 157 -0.20 -20.83 -8.96
CA TYR A 157 -1.00 -21.32 -10.08
C TYR A 157 -2.30 -21.95 -9.57
N PRO A 158 -3.48 -21.36 -9.87
CA PRO A 158 -4.77 -21.86 -9.34
C PRO A 158 -5.16 -23.27 -9.81
N ASP A 159 -4.70 -23.69 -10.98
CA ASP A 159 -4.97 -25.02 -11.57
C ASP A 159 -4.31 -26.16 -10.77
N ILE A 160 -3.09 -25.93 -10.28
CA ILE A 160 -2.35 -26.88 -9.44
C ILE A 160 -2.43 -26.55 -7.94
N ASN A 161 -3.09 -25.43 -7.60
CA ASN A 161 -3.25 -24.90 -6.25
C ASN A 161 -1.94 -24.83 -5.44
N THR A 162 -0.81 -24.56 -6.11
CA THR A 162 0.51 -24.49 -5.49
C THR A 162 1.40 -23.43 -6.13
N VAL A 163 2.47 -23.05 -5.43
CA VAL A 163 3.50 -22.14 -5.92
C VAL A 163 4.51 -22.94 -6.70
N TRP A 164 4.77 -22.53 -7.95
CA TRP A 164 5.75 -23.21 -8.80
C TRP A 164 7.15 -23.04 -8.23
N THR A 165 7.84 -24.13 -7.92
CA THR A 165 9.23 -24.14 -7.45
C THR A 165 10.17 -24.63 -8.56
N ARG A 166 11.49 -24.51 -8.35
CA ARG A 166 12.50 -24.95 -9.33
C ARG A 166 12.53 -26.45 -9.56
N ASP A 167 12.12 -27.21 -8.56
CA ASP A 167 12.21 -28.68 -8.57
C ASP A 167 10.91 -29.35 -9.07
N MET A 168 9.93 -28.54 -9.50
CA MET A 168 8.68 -29.02 -10.09
C MET A 168 8.82 -29.14 -11.59
N ASP A 169 8.44 -30.30 -12.13
CA ASP A 169 8.37 -30.54 -13.57
C ASP A 169 6.94 -30.47 -14.09
N GLU A 170 6.78 -29.93 -15.30
CA GLU A 170 5.48 -29.73 -15.97
C GLU A 170 4.75 -31.06 -16.22
N THR A 171 5.50 -32.16 -16.38
CA THR A 171 4.99 -33.53 -16.56
C THR A 171 4.34 -34.11 -15.29
N MET A 172 4.64 -33.57 -14.11
CA MET A 172 4.05 -34.04 -12.85
C MET A 172 2.59 -33.61 -12.67
N PHE A 173 2.09 -32.73 -13.54
CA PHE A 173 0.76 -32.12 -13.45
C PHE A 173 -0.06 -32.27 -14.73
N GLU A 174 0.34 -33.15 -15.65
CA GLU A 174 -0.46 -33.48 -16.83
C GLU A 174 -1.72 -34.28 -16.40
N ILE A 175 -2.88 -33.63 -16.53
CA ILE A 175 -4.23 -34.18 -16.70
C ILE A 175 -4.54 -35.48 -15.92
N GLY A 176 -5.16 -35.34 -14.73
CA GLY A 176 -6.31 -36.20 -14.41
C GLY A 176 -6.29 -37.09 -13.15
N GLU A 177 -5.17 -37.41 -12.50
CA GLU A 177 -5.19 -38.43 -11.41
C GLU A 177 -4.38 -38.12 -10.13
N MET A 178 -4.00 -36.87 -9.87
CA MET A 178 -3.08 -36.57 -8.74
C MET A 178 -3.74 -36.19 -7.41
N THR A 179 -5.07 -36.22 -7.28
CA THR A 179 -5.75 -35.87 -6.02
C THR A 179 -5.44 -36.82 -4.86
N GLN A 180 -4.90 -38.02 -5.13
CA GLN A 180 -4.64 -39.01 -4.08
C GLN A 180 -3.15 -39.11 -3.66
N ILE A 181 -2.20 -38.79 -4.55
CA ILE A 181 -0.77 -39.00 -4.28
C ILE A 181 -0.15 -37.83 -3.52
N MET A 182 -0.58 -36.59 -3.76
CA MET A 182 -0.02 -35.42 -3.05
C MET A 182 -0.50 -35.29 -1.60
N PHE A 183 -1.72 -35.76 -1.28
CA PHE A 183 -2.21 -35.74 0.10
C PHE A 183 -1.46 -36.72 1.00
N LEU A 184 -1.05 -37.88 0.47
CA LEU A 184 -0.30 -38.89 1.23
C LEU A 184 1.17 -38.49 1.43
N ARG A 185 1.81 -37.86 0.44
CA ARG A 185 3.23 -37.48 0.54
C ARG A 185 3.49 -36.26 1.44
N ASN A 186 2.48 -35.44 1.69
CA ASN A 186 2.59 -34.25 2.56
C ASN A 186 2.29 -34.57 4.04
N LEU A 187 1.81 -35.78 4.36
CA LEU A 187 1.60 -36.24 5.74
C LEU A 187 2.84 -36.90 6.36
N GLU A 188 3.82 -37.33 5.56
CA GLU A 188 5.03 -38.02 6.04
C GLU A 188 6.24 -37.12 6.32
N LEU A 189 6.15 -35.81 6.03
CA LEU A 189 7.33 -34.92 6.06
C LEU A 189 7.34 -33.84 7.14
N TRP A 190 6.43 -33.86 8.11
CA TRP A 190 6.54 -33.02 9.31
C TRP A 190 6.25 -33.83 10.60
N PRO A 191 7.14 -33.82 11.61
CA PRO A 191 6.83 -34.30 12.96
C PRO A 191 5.91 -33.35 13.72
#